data_AF-A0A0N5B3N0-F1
#
_entry.id   AF-A0A0N5B3N0-F1
#
_cell.length_a   1.000
_cell.length_b   1.000
_cell.length_c   1.000
_cell.angle_alpha   90.00
_cell.angle_beta   90.00
_cell.angle_gamma   90.00
#
_symmetry.space_group_name_H-M   'P 1'
#
loop_
_entity.id
_entity.type
_entity.pdbx_description
1 polymer ?
#
loop_
_entity_poly.entity_id
_entity_poly.type
_entity_poly.pdbx_seq_one_letter_code
_entity_poly.pdbx_strand_id
1 'polypeptide(L)'
;MMSKRDIRAIMLYEFKRDTNAAKTAQQIKETFGRSNEDLGNEERERPESVLDNDVPREAVEANPLTTVREFAKDLNVSKSFY
;
A
#
# COMPACT_ATOMS: atom_id res chain seq x y z
N MET A 1 23.88 -6.10 -8.28
CA MET A 1 22.49 -6.32 -7.82
C MET A 1 21.65 -5.23 -8.45
N MET A 2 20.49 -5.56 -9.04
CA MET A 2 19.71 -4.58 -9.81
C MET A 2 18.89 -3.71 -8.87
N SER A 3 18.91 -2.39 -9.06
CA SER A 3 18.08 -1.53 -8.23
C SER A 3 16.60 -1.66 -8.63
N LYS A 4 15.68 -1.35 -7.71
CA LYS A 4 14.24 -1.25 -8.00
C LYS A 4 13.96 -0.27 -9.16
N ARG A 5 14.82 0.74 -9.38
CA ARG A 5 14.69 1.68 -10.50
C ARG A 5 15.02 1.03 -11.85
N ASP A 6 16.06 0.19 -11.89
CA ASP A 6 16.48 -0.53 -13.11
C ASP A 6 15.42 -1.57 -13.52
N ILE A 7 14.87 -2.29 -12.55
CA ILE A 7 13.78 -3.25 -12.79
C ILE A 7 12.56 -2.54 -13.40
N ARG A 8 12.18 -1.37 -12.85
CA ARG A 8 11.07 -0.56 -13.41
C ARG A 8 11.36 -0.08 -14.82
N ALA A 9 12.60 0.35 -15.11
CA ALA A 9 13.01 0.78 -16.45
C ALA A 9 12.91 -0.36 -17.48
N ILE A 10 13.33 -1.58 -17.11
CA ILE A 10 13.24 -2.77 -17.97
C ILE A 10 11.79 -3.20 -18.19
N MET A 11 11.00 -3.26 -17.12
CA MET A 11 9.56 -3.58 -17.22
C MET A 11 8.84 -2.61 -18.16
N LEU A 12 9.15 -1.31 -18.07
CA LEU A 12 8.58 -0.30 -18.98
C LEU A 12 9.05 -0.48 -20.42
N TYR A 13 10.33 -0.79 -20.64
CA TYR A 13 10.89 -1.04 -21.96
C TYR A 13 10.23 -2.25 -22.64
N GLU A 14 10.08 -3.37 -21.94
CA GLU A 14 9.48 -4.59 -22.49
C GLU A 14 7.95 -4.44 -22.68
N PHE A 15 7.28 -3.72 -21.78
CA PHE A 15 5.87 -3.37 -21.97
C PHE A 15 5.65 -2.58 -23.27
N LYS A 16 6.52 -1.61 -23.59
CA LYS A 16 6.47 -0.85 -24.85
C LYS A 16 6.75 -1.70 -26.09
N ARG A 17 7.29 -2.91 -25.92
CA ARG A 17 7.51 -3.91 -26.98
C ARG A 17 6.39 -4.96 -27.04
N ASP A 18 5.24 -4.66 -26.42
CA ASP A 18 4.07 -5.52 -26.31
C ASP A 18 4.39 -6.89 -25.65
N THR A 19 5.37 -6.92 -24.75
CA THR A 19 5.76 -8.13 -24.04
C THR A 19 4.99 -8.26 -22.73
N ASN A 20 4.59 -9.50 -22.39
CA ASN A 20 3.87 -9.80 -21.17
C ASN A 20 4.74 -9.52 -19.92
N ALA A 21 4.18 -8.79 -18.96
CA ALA A 21 4.82 -8.44 -17.69
C ALA A 21 5.30 -9.67 -16.88
N ALA A 22 4.52 -10.76 -16.87
CA ALA A 22 4.87 -11.99 -16.15
C ALA A 22 6.09 -12.68 -16.78
N LYS A 23 6.17 -12.70 -18.12
CA LYS A 23 7.32 -13.25 -18.85
C LYS A 23 8.58 -12.42 -18.59
N THR A 24 8.44 -11.11 -18.59
CA THR A 24 9.54 -10.18 -18.28
C THR A 24 10.02 -10.36 -16.85
N ALA A 25 9.10 -10.45 -15.88
CA ALA A 25 9.46 -10.70 -14.47
C ALA A 25 10.16 -12.05 -14.27
N GLN A 26 9.72 -13.10 -14.97
CA GLN A 26 10.39 -14.39 -14.96
C GLN A 26 11.82 -14.29 -15.52
N GLN A 27 12.01 -13.62 -16.65
CA GLN A 27 13.33 -13.41 -17.24
C GLN A 27 14.25 -12.60 -16.33
N ILE A 28 13.74 -11.54 -15.69
CA ILE A 28 14.49 -10.77 -14.69
C ILE A 28 14.88 -11.66 -13.51
N LYS A 29 13.97 -12.50 -13.02
CA LYS A 29 14.25 -13.46 -11.94
C LYS A 29 15.26 -14.53 -12.35
N GLU A 30 15.21 -15.05 -13.56
CA GLU A 30 16.16 -16.05 -14.05
C GLU A 30 17.56 -15.44 -14.27
N THR A 31 17.61 -14.21 -14.78
CA THR A 31 18.88 -13.53 -15.11
C THR A 31 19.53 -12.85 -13.90
N PHE A 32 18.74 -12.31 -12.97
CA PHE A 32 19.23 -11.54 -11.81
C PHE A 32 18.87 -12.15 -10.45
N GLY A 33 17.90 -13.08 -10.37
CA GLY A 33 17.31 -13.60 -9.14
C GLY A 33 18.10 -14.70 -8.43
N ARG A 34 19.44 -14.63 -8.43
CA ARG A 34 20.22 -15.28 -7.35
C ARG A 34 20.18 -14.48 -6.05
N SER A 35 19.65 -13.26 -6.05
CA SER A 35 19.34 -12.50 -4.84
C SER A 35 17.86 -12.67 -4.46
N ASN A 36 17.60 -13.19 -3.26
CA ASN A 36 16.29 -13.16 -2.58
C ASN A 36 15.93 -11.71 -2.21
N GLU A 37 15.79 -10.83 -3.20
CA GLU A 37 15.34 -9.46 -2.94
C GLU A 37 13.83 -9.42 -2.91
N ASP A 38 13.29 -8.98 -1.78
CA ASP A 38 11.89 -8.62 -1.65
C ASP A 38 11.58 -7.44 -2.58
N LEU A 39 10.82 -7.73 -3.63
CA LEU A 39 10.31 -6.72 -4.58
C LEU A 39 9.15 -5.90 -3.98
N GLY A 40 8.76 -6.20 -2.73
CA GLY A 40 7.90 -5.37 -1.92
C GLY A 40 8.36 -3.91 -1.90
N ASN A 41 7.38 -3.01 -1.85
CA ASN A 41 7.71 -1.65 -1.48
C ASN A 41 8.17 -1.68 -0.01
N GLU A 42 9.18 -0.89 0.33
CA GLU A 42 9.54 -0.69 1.73
C GLU A 42 8.32 -0.19 2.50
N GLU A 43 8.24 -0.53 3.78
CA GLU A 43 7.26 0.08 4.67
C GLU A 43 7.37 1.59 4.53
N ARG A 44 6.28 2.22 4.07
CA ARG A 44 6.21 3.68 4.04
C ARG A 44 5.81 4.09 5.44
N GLU A 45 6.56 5.01 6.03
CA GLU A 45 6.17 5.62 7.29
C GLU A 45 4.77 6.22 7.14
N ARG A 46 3.82 5.61 7.84
CA ARG A 46 2.47 6.14 7.95
C ARG A 46 2.50 7.16 9.09
N PRO A 47 1.83 8.31 8.96
CA PRO A 47 1.62 9.19 10.10
C PRO A 47 1.05 8.37 11.26
N GLU A 48 1.52 8.67 12.47
CA GLU A 48 1.06 8.00 13.67
C GLU A 48 -0.46 8.09 13.78
N SER A 49 -1.10 6.96 14.07
CA SER A 49 -2.54 6.92 14.28
C SER A 49 -2.87 7.69 15.56
N VAL A 50 -3.78 8.66 15.46
CA VAL A 50 -4.20 9.48 16.60
C VAL A 50 -4.97 8.66 17.65
N LEU A 51 -5.62 7.57 17.23
CA LEU A 51 -6.46 6.72 18.06
C LEU A 51 -6.17 5.25 17.81
N ASP A 52 -6.27 4.44 18.85
CA ASP A 52 -6.32 2.97 18.75
C ASP A 52 -7.64 2.55 18.07
N ASN A 53 -7.63 1.40 17.38
CA ASN A 53 -8.80 0.80 16.74
C ASN A 53 -9.87 0.34 17.72
N ASP A 54 -9.54 0.12 18.99
CA ASP A 54 -10.51 -0.26 20.02
C ASP A 54 -11.52 0.86 20.30
N VAL A 55 -11.07 2.12 20.26
CA VAL A 55 -11.90 3.30 20.53
C VAL A 55 -13.04 3.48 19.51
N PRO A 56 -12.79 3.55 18.18
CA PRO A 56 -13.87 3.63 17.20
C PRO A 56 -14.72 2.35 17.17
N ARG A 57 -14.16 1.18 17.50
CA ARG A 57 -14.92 -0.07 17.56
C ARG A 57 -15.98 -0.02 18.66
N GLU A 58 -15.59 0.35 19.87
CA GLU A 58 -16.50 0.48 21.01
C GLU A 58 -17.62 1.50 20.74
N ALA A 59 -17.27 2.65 20.15
CA ALA A 59 -18.25 3.69 19.83
C ALA A 59 -19.29 3.25 18.77
N VAL A 60 -18.90 2.43 17.78
CA VAL A 60 -19.84 1.85 16.80
C VAL A 60 -20.73 0.80 17.44
N GLU A 61 -20.17 -0.04 18.32
CA GLU A 61 -20.92 -1.09 19.03
C GLU A 61 -21.96 -0.50 20.00
N ALA A 62 -21.63 0.61 20.67
CA ALA A 62 -22.54 1.31 21.58
C ALA A 62 -23.73 1.98 20.84
N ASN A 63 -23.51 2.47 19.62
CA ASN A 63 -24.58 3.05 18.80
C ASN A 63 -24.35 2.80 17.30
N PRO A 64 -24.86 1.68 16.76
CA PRO A 64 -24.65 1.32 15.36
C PRO A 64 -25.39 2.23 14.37
N LEU A 65 -26.32 3.08 14.85
CA LEU A 65 -27.09 4.01 14.02
C LEU A 65 -26.50 5.43 13.96
N THR A 66 -25.32 5.65 14.55
CA THR A 66 -24.65 6.96 14.50
C THR A 66 -24.15 7.32 13.10
N THR A 67 -24.23 8.59 12.73
CA THR A 67 -23.67 9.06 11.46
C THR A 67 -22.17 9.24 11.57
N VAL A 68 -21.42 9.05 10.47
CA VAL A 68 -19.96 9.26 10.44
C VAL A 68 -19.56 10.67 10.90
N ARG A 69 -20.43 11.68 10.70
CA ARG A 69 -20.17 13.06 11.12
C ARG A 69 -20.30 13.23 12.63
N GLU A 70 -21.31 12.63 13.24
CA GLU A 70 -21.49 12.65 14.70
C GLU A 70 -20.40 11.82 15.37
N PHE A 71 -20.16 10.61 14.85
CA PHE A 71 -19.06 9.75 15.27
C PHE A 71 -17.69 10.44 15.26
N ALA A 72 -17.36 11.18 14.20
CA ALA A 72 -16.11 11.91 14.13
C ALA A 72 -16.01 13.04 15.18
N LYS A 73 -17.14 13.70 15.50
CA LYS A 73 -17.16 14.71 16.56
C LYS A 73 -16.96 14.08 17.94
N ASP A 74 -17.61 12.94 18.20
CA ASP A 74 -17.51 12.22 19.47
C ASP A 74 -16.07 11.76 19.73
N LEU A 75 -15.38 11.31 18.67
CA LEU A 75 -13.97 10.93 18.72
C LEU A 75 -13.00 12.12 18.66
N ASN A 76 -13.52 13.35 18.58
CA ASN A 76 -12.75 14.59 18.40
C ASN A 76 -11.74 14.52 17.23
N VAL A 77 -12.11 13.79 16.18
CA VAL A 77 -11.33 13.67 14.93
C VAL A 77 -11.98 14.49 13.83
N SER A 78 -11.15 15.20 13.05
CA SER A 78 -11.67 15.92 11.90
C SER A 78 -12.07 14.95 10.79
N LYS A 79 -13.30 15.07 10.29
CA LYS A 79 -13.67 14.44 9.02
C LYS A 79 -12.97 15.20 7.88
N SER A 80 -11.80 14.73 7.45
CA SER A 80 -11.20 15.19 6.20
C SER A 80 -11.97 14.55 5.04
N PHE A 81 -12.79 15.32 4.33
CA PHE A 81 -13.23 14.92 3.00
C PHE A 81 -12.05 15.14 2.04
N TYR A 82 -11.50 14.05 1.50
CA TYR A 82 -10.69 14.06 0.29
C TYR A 82 -11.59 13.83 -0.92
#